data_AF-A0A6V7HNG1-F1
#
_entry.id   AF-A0A6V7HNG1-F1
#
_cell.length_a   1.000
_cell.length_b   1.000
_cell.length_c   1.000
_cell.angle_alpha   90.00
_cell.angle_beta   90.00
_cell.angle_gamma   90.00
#
_symmetry.space_group_name_H-M   'P 1'
#
loop_
_entity.id
_entity.type
_entity.pdbx_description
1 polymer ?
#
loop_
_entity_poly.entity_id
_entity_poly.type
_entity_poly.pdbx_seq_one_letter_code
_entity_poly.pdbx_strand_id
1 'polypeptide(L)' 'HFTILKFIFGFFIPITVPIYFFGQDWSWTIISGLFVRYPIVLNATWSVNSFAHMWGYRAYD' A
#
# COMPACT_ATOMS: atom_id res chain seq x y z
N HIS A 1 -14.97 -9.96 10.24
CA HIS A 1 -14.52 -8.74 10.92
C HIS A 1 -13.27 -8.12 10.27
N PHE A 2 -12.18 -8.88 10.09
CA PHE A 2 -10.91 -8.35 9.52
C PHE A 2 -11.04 -7.67 8.15
N THR A 3 -11.87 -8.20 7.24
CA THR A 3 -12.08 -7.62 5.90
C THR A 3 -12.62 -6.19 5.94
N ILE A 4 -13.50 -5.88 6.90
CA ILE A 4 -14.11 -4.56 7.06
C ILE A 4 -13.04 -3.57 7.53
N LEU A 5 -12.25 -3.95 8.54
CA LEU A 5 -11.15 -3.13 9.05
C LEU A 5 -10.09 -2.86 7.96
N LYS A 6 -9.71 -3.89 7.19
CA LYS A 6 -8.79 -3.74 6.05
C LYS A 6 -9.32 -2.72 5.04
N PHE A 7 -10.62 -2.70 4.78
CA PHE A 7 -11.21 -1.75 3.83
C PHE A 7 -11.17 -0.32 4.36
N ILE A 8 -11.54 -0.13 5.63
CA ILE A 8 -11.56 1.19 6.28
C ILE A 8 -10.15 1.79 6.36
N PHE A 9 -9.19 1.04 6.90
CA PHE A 9 -7.82 1.54 7.11
C PHE A 9 -6.97 1.50 5.84
N GLY A 10 -7.19 0.51 4.97
CA GLY A 10 -6.38 0.31 3.77
C GLY A 10 -6.79 1.18 2.58
N PHE A 11 -8.08 1.54 2.48
CA PHE A 11 -8.61 2.28 1.32
C PHE A 11 -9.38 3.53 1.73
N PHE A 12 -10.33 3.45 2.67
CA PHE A 12 -11.22 4.57 2.96
C PHE A 12 -10.48 5.78 3.56
N ILE A 13 -9.68 5.59 4.60
CA ILE A 13 -8.89 6.65 5.23
C ILE A 13 -7.90 7.29 4.23
N PRO A 14 -7.05 6.52 3.52
CA PRO A 14 -6.07 7.14 2.60
C PRO A 14 -6.70 7.85 1.39
N ILE A 15 -7.96 7.58 1.03
CA ILE A 15 -8.68 8.30 -0.03
C ILE A 15 -9.34 9.56 0.52
N THR A 16 -9.92 9.51 1.73
CA THR A 16 -10.67 10.63 2.30
C THR A 16 -9.76 11.72 2.87
N VAL A 17 -8.59 11.35 3.42
CA VAL A 17 -7.66 12.32 4.02
C VAL A 17 -7.18 13.40 3.03
N PRO A 18 -6.69 13.07 1.81
CA PRO A 18 -6.24 14.06 0.83
C PRO A 18 -7.38 14.97 0.35
N ILE A 19 -8.59 14.43 0.23
CA ILE A 19 -9.76 15.17 -0.23
C ILE A 19 -10.22 16.18 0.82
N TYR A 20 -10.38 15.77 2.08
CA TYR A 20 -10.93 16.63 3.13
C TYR A 20 -9.91 17.57 3.78
N PHE A 21 -8.67 17.13 3.98
CA PHE A 21 -7.65 17.94 4.65
C PHE A 21 -6.80 18.77 3.70
N PHE A 22 -6.65 18.33 2.44
CA PHE A 22 -5.79 18.99 1.46
C PHE A 22 -6.55 19.52 0.23
N GLY A 23 -7.87 19.33 0.16
CA GLY A 23 -8.72 19.86 -0.91
C GLY A 23 -8.43 19.26 -2.28
N GLN A 24 -7.89 18.04 -2.33
CA GLN A 24 -7.40 17.42 -3.55
C GLN A 24 -8.54 16.82 -4.40
N ASP A 25 -8.39 16.84 -5.73
CA ASP A 25 -9.38 16.27 -6.65
C ASP A 25 -9.60 14.77 -6.43
N TRP A 26 -10.86 14.34 -6.56
CA TRP A 26 -11.28 12.95 -6.38
C TRP A 26 -10.56 11.98 -7.32
N SER A 27 -10.47 12.33 -8.62
CA SER A 27 -9.86 11.46 -9.63
C SER A 27 -8.37 11.23 -9.34
N TRP A 28 -7.62 12.28 -9.04
CA TRP A 28 -6.19 12.19 -8.74
C TRP A 28 -5.91 11.47 -7.43
N THR A 29 -6.75 11.69 -6.43
CA THR A 29 -6.62 11.01 -5.13
C THR A 29 -6.90 9.51 -5.25
N ILE A 30 -7.89 9.11 -6.05
CA ILE A 30 -8.18 7.69 -6.30
C ILE A 30 -7.03 7.04 -7.07
N ILE A 31 -6.53 7.68 -8.14
CA ILE A 31 -5.42 7.13 -8.92
C ILE A 31 -4.17 6.94 -8.04
N SER A 32 -3.77 7.98 -7.32
CA SER A 32 -2.59 7.90 -6.44
C SER A 32 -2.77 6.94 -5.26
N GLY A 33 -3.96 6.89 -4.65
CA GLY A 33 -4.23 6.04 -3.48
C GLY A 33 -4.41 4.55 -3.81
N LEU A 34 -5.25 4.23 -4.81
CA LEU A 34 -5.60 2.86 -5.17
C LEU A 34 -4.67 2.26 -6.23
N PHE A 35 -4.33 3.01 -7.28
CA PHE A 35 -3.60 2.47 -8.42
C PHE A 35 -2.09 2.66 -8.35
N VAL A 36 -1.60 3.54 -7.48
CA VAL A 36 -0.15 3.76 -7.30
C VAL A 36 0.30 3.26 -5.93
N ARG A 37 -0.19 3.85 -4.84
CA ARG A 37 0.27 3.51 -3.48
C ARG A 37 0.03 2.04 -3.14
N TYR A 38 -1.18 1.52 -3.35
CA TYR A 38 -1.52 0.14 -2.98
C TYR A 38 -0.64 -0.91 -3.69
N PRO A 39 -0.48 -0.90 -5.03
CA PRO A 39 0.40 -1.87 -5.70
C PRO A 39 1.87 -1.66 -5.36
N ILE A 40 2.36 -0.44 -5.14
CA ILE A 40 3.76 -0.22 -4.70
C ILE A 40 4.00 -0.89 -3.34
N VAL A 41 3.12 -0.68 -2.37
CA VAL A 41 3.26 -1.29 -1.03
C VAL A 41 3.21 -2.82 -1.13
N LEU A 42 2.34 -3.35 -1.98
CA LEU A 42 2.22 -4.79 -2.20
C LEU A 42 3.50 -5.37 -2.84
N ASN A 43 3.99 -4.73 -3.90
CA ASN A 43 5.22 -5.14 -4.57
C ASN A 43 6.44 -5.00 -3.66
N ALA A 44 6.52 -3.97 -2.83
CA ALA A 44 7.60 -3.83 -1.86
C ALA A 44 7.56 -4.94 -0.79
N THR A 45 6.37 -5.29 -0.30
CA THR A 45 6.20 -6.39 0.67
C THR A 45 6.57 -7.73 0.04
N TRP A 46 6.09 -8.00 -1.17
CA TRP A 46 6.41 -9.22 -1.90
C TRP A 46 7.85 -9.26 -2.42
N SER A 47 8.48 -8.10 -2.62
CA SER A 47 9.90 -8.01 -2.95
C SER A 47 10.75 -8.60 -1.83
N VAL A 48 10.36 -8.50 -0.56
CA VAL A 48 11.06 -9.23 0.51
C VAL A 48 11.00 -10.73 0.27
N ASN A 49 9.83 -11.28 -0.06
CA ASN A 49 9.67 -12.71 -0.33
C ASN A 49 10.42 -13.18 -1.59
N SER A 50 10.58 -12.32 -2.60
CA SER A 50 11.32 -12.66 -3.82
C SER A 50 12.83 -12.39 -3.67
N PHE A 51 13.19 -11.15 -3.36
CA PHE A 51 14.56 -10.66 -3.30
C PHE A 51 15.34 -11.21 -2.11
N ALA A 52 14.76 -11.33 -0.91
CA ALA A 52 15.52 -11.86 0.24
C ALA A 52 15.84 -13.35 0.10
N HIS A 53 15.06 -14.09 -0.69
CA HIS A 53 15.33 -15.49 -1.00
C HIS A 53 16.33 -15.67 -2.14
N MET A 54 16.40 -14.73 -3.09
CA MET A 54 17.38 -14.72 -4.17
C MET A 54 18.71 -14.06 -3.79
N TRP A 55 18.68 -13.09 -2.88
CA TRP A 55 19.80 -12.22 -2.55
C TRP A 55 19.88 -12.00 -1.03
N GLY A 56 20.76 -12.79 -0.39
CA GLY A 56 21.03 -12.69 1.03
C GLY A 56 22.19 -13.61 1.43
N TYR A 57 23.15 -13.09 2.19
CA TYR A 57 24.25 -13.88 2.73
C TYR A 57 23.71 -14.76 3.88
N ARG A 58 23.67 -16.08 3.69
CA ARG A 58 23.34 -17.04 4.74
C ARG A 58 24.56 -17.21 5.64
N ALA A 59 24.67 -16.38 6.68
CA ALA A 59 25.78 -16.42 7.63
C ALA A 59 25.73 -17.62 8.59
N TYR A 60 24.55 -18.22 8.76
CA TYR A 60 24.34 -19.39 9.61
C TYR A 60 23.38 -20.34 8.92
N ASP A 61 23.75 -21.61 8.87
CA ASP A 61 22.85 -22.74 8.65
C ASP A 61 22.43 -23.28 10.03
#